data_AF-A0A957QZL6-F1
#
_entry.id   AF-A0A957QZL6-F1
#
_cell.length_a   1.000
_cell.length_b   1.000
_cell.length_c   1.000
_cell.angle_alpha   90.00
_cell.angle_beta   90.00
_cell.angle_gamma   90.00
#
_symmetry.space_group_name_H-M   'P 1'
#
loop_
_entity.id
_entity.type
_entity.pdbx_description
1 polymer ?
#
loop_
_entity_poly.entity_id
_entity_poly.type
_entity_poly.pdbx_seq_one_letter_code
_entity_poly.pdbx_strand_id
1 'polypeptide(L)'
;MVNFFFGLGFGSGLTLVGLSLASLWRPGLQFWPPPAPASWQARYFWWAFRLLLLGLVVVSVLDFRGAGPAGAWTYWLGIPLALLGIGLAFAITFQLGWRDAHGEAQGLKTGGWYRFSRNPIYVVTLVGLLGVGLVVHSVYAYLLLFLWAALYLVAPFLEEPWLEAQYGADYR
;
A
#
# COMPACT_ATOMS: atom_id res chain seq x y z
N MET A 1 -5.74 14.80 20.13
CA MET A 1 -4.62 14.75 19.15
C MET A 1 -4.73 13.53 18.25
N VAL A 2 -4.85 12.30 18.80
CA VAL A 2 -5.04 11.05 18.04
C VAL A 2 -6.15 11.16 16.98
N ASN A 3 -7.35 11.58 17.37
CA ASN A 3 -8.51 11.69 16.47
C ASN A 3 -8.27 12.59 15.23
N PHE A 4 -7.44 13.63 15.38
CA PHE A 4 -7.12 14.53 14.26
C PHE A 4 -6.26 13.81 13.22
N PHE A 5 -5.16 13.19 13.64
CA PHE A 5 -4.28 12.44 12.73
C PHE A 5 -4.95 11.18 12.18
N PHE A 6 -5.76 10.51 12.99
CA PHE A 6 -6.61 9.42 12.52
C PHE A 6 -7.57 9.90 11.43
N GLY A 7 -8.30 10.99 11.66
CA GLY A 7 -9.24 11.55 10.67
C GLY A 7 -8.57 11.93 9.35
N LEU A 8 -7.38 12.56 9.40
CA LEU A 8 -6.59 12.88 8.21
C LEU A 8 -6.15 11.63 7.44
N GLY A 9 -5.59 10.64 8.15
CA GLY A 9 -5.14 9.40 7.54
C GLY A 9 -6.30 8.57 6.98
N PHE A 10 -7.39 8.45 7.75
CA PHE A 10 -8.56 7.67 7.39
C PHE A 10 -9.32 8.28 6.22
N GLY A 11 -9.52 9.60 6.23
CA GLY A 11 -10.13 10.33 5.10
C GLY A 11 -9.30 10.15 3.82
N SER A 12 -7.98 10.27 3.91
CA SER A 12 -7.08 10.07 2.76
C SER A 12 -7.08 8.62 2.26
N GLY A 13 -7.08 7.63 3.16
CA GLY A 13 -7.17 6.22 2.80
C GLY A 13 -8.51 5.87 2.13
N LEU A 14 -9.63 6.40 2.65
CA LEU A 14 -10.95 6.20 2.06
C LEU A 14 -11.03 6.78 0.64
N THR A 15 -10.48 7.97 0.40
CA THR A 15 -10.51 8.55 -0.94
C THR A 15 -9.60 7.80 -1.91
N LEU A 16 -8.43 7.31 -1.46
CA LEU A 16 -7.56 6.45 -2.27
C LEU A 16 -8.27 5.16 -2.69
N VAL A 17 -8.83 4.43 -1.73
CA VAL A 17 -9.56 3.18 -2.01
C VAL A 17 -10.79 3.46 -2.86
N GLY A 18 -11.57 4.49 -2.53
CA GLY A 18 -12.77 4.88 -3.27
C GLY A 18 -12.50 5.25 -4.73
N LEU A 19 -11.46 6.05 -5.00
CA LEU A 19 -11.07 6.41 -6.37
C LEU A 19 -10.50 5.22 -7.14
N SER A 20 -9.71 4.37 -6.48
CA SER A 20 -9.16 3.14 -7.10
C SER A 20 -10.28 2.17 -7.47
N LEU A 21 -11.22 1.93 -6.55
CA LEU A 21 -12.41 1.11 -6.81
C LEU A 21 -13.28 1.73 -7.91
N ALA A 22 -13.54 3.04 -7.87
CA ALA A 22 -14.29 3.71 -8.92
C ALA A 22 -13.62 3.57 -10.30
N SER A 23 -12.29 3.51 -10.35
CA SER A 23 -11.51 3.28 -11.56
C SER A 23 -11.77 1.90 -12.19
N LEU A 24 -12.16 0.89 -11.40
CA LEU A 24 -12.51 -0.44 -11.90
C LEU A 24 -13.82 -0.45 -12.72
N TRP A 25 -14.78 0.42 -12.37
CA TRP A 25 -16.11 0.42 -13.00
C TRP A 25 -16.36 1.62 -13.92
N ARG A 26 -15.49 2.63 -13.91
CA ARG A 26 -15.63 3.83 -14.74
C ARG A 26 -14.53 3.89 -15.79
N PRO A 27 -14.79 3.50 -17.05
CA PRO A 27 -13.78 3.48 -18.11
C PRO A 27 -13.07 4.82 -18.37
N GLY A 28 -13.74 5.95 -18.08
CA GLY A 28 -13.15 7.29 -18.21
C GLY A 28 -12.31 7.75 -17.03
N LEU A 29 -12.28 6.99 -15.93
CA LEU A 29 -11.50 7.30 -14.74
C LEU A 29 -10.34 6.30 -14.65
N GLN A 30 -9.16 6.73 -15.06
CA GLN A 30 -7.91 6.04 -14.77
C GLN A 30 -7.25 6.74 -13.58
N PHE A 31 -7.51 6.25 -12.37
CA PHE A 31 -6.91 6.80 -11.15
C PHE A 31 -5.51 6.22 -10.90
N TRP A 32 -5.37 4.90 -11.08
CA TRP A 32 -4.11 4.18 -10.93
C TRP A 32 -4.04 3.04 -11.96
N PRO A 33 -2.87 2.77 -12.57
CA PRO A 33 -1.71 3.64 -12.68
C PRO A 33 -2.08 5.03 -13.25
N PRO A 34 -1.39 6.11 -12.85
CA PRO A 34 -1.75 7.44 -13.33
C PRO A 34 -1.46 7.58 -14.84
N PRO A 35 -2.27 8.34 -15.59
CA PRO A 35 -2.09 8.46 -17.04
C PRO A 35 -0.79 9.19 -17.43
N ALA A 36 -0.27 10.02 -16.54
CA ALA A 36 1.04 10.66 -16.69
C ALA A 36 1.64 11.02 -15.32
N PRO A 37 2.97 11.09 -15.16
CA PRO A 37 3.60 11.47 -13.90
C PRO A 37 3.19 12.87 -13.39
N ALA A 38 2.92 13.81 -14.29
CA ALA A 38 2.48 15.18 -13.96
C ALA A 38 0.95 15.31 -13.77
N SER A 39 0.19 14.22 -13.93
CA SER A 39 -1.27 14.22 -13.82
C SER A 39 -1.75 14.61 -12.42
N TRP A 40 -3.01 15.05 -12.30
CA TRP A 40 -3.59 15.31 -10.98
C TRP A 40 -3.75 14.01 -10.19
N GLN A 41 -4.00 12.88 -10.86
CA GLN A 41 -4.13 11.56 -10.25
C GLN A 41 -2.85 11.16 -9.54
N ALA A 42 -1.70 11.26 -10.22
CA ALA A 42 -0.39 10.98 -9.63
C ALA A 42 -0.14 11.86 -8.39
N ARG A 43 -0.32 13.18 -8.52
CA ARG A 43 -0.11 14.12 -7.41
C ARG A 43 -1.03 13.82 -6.24
N TYR A 44 -2.32 13.62 -6.50
CA TYR A 44 -3.32 13.32 -5.48
C TYR A 44 -3.01 12.00 -4.77
N PHE A 45 -2.76 10.93 -5.53
CA PHE A 45 -2.43 9.61 -4.99
C PHE A 45 -1.26 9.71 -4.01
N TRP A 46 -0.15 10.31 -4.44
CA TRP A 46 1.05 10.36 -3.62
C TRP A 46 0.91 11.27 -2.38
N TRP A 47 0.16 12.38 -2.46
CA TRP A 47 -0.12 13.19 -1.28
C TRP A 47 -1.08 12.50 -0.30
N ALA A 48 -2.18 11.92 -0.80
CA ALA A 48 -3.12 11.19 0.03
C ALA A 48 -2.45 9.94 0.66
N PHE A 49 -1.59 9.25 -0.07
CA PHE A 49 -0.85 8.10 0.46
C PHE A 49 0.14 8.52 1.55
N ARG A 50 0.85 9.64 1.39
CA ARG A 50 1.69 10.20 2.46
C ARG A 50 0.89 10.61 3.69
N LEU A 51 -0.30 11.17 3.52
CA LEU A 51 -1.19 11.51 4.63
C LEU A 51 -1.72 10.27 5.36
N LEU A 52 -2.06 9.21 4.63
CA LEU A 52 -2.39 7.90 5.21
C LEU A 52 -1.22 7.35 6.03
N LEU A 53 0.00 7.33 5.47
CA LEU A 53 1.20 6.86 6.17
C LEU A 53 1.56 7.70 7.39
N LEU A 54 1.51 9.03 7.27
CA LEU A 54 1.77 9.93 8.39
C LEU A 54 0.73 9.72 9.50
N GLY A 55 -0.55 9.62 9.14
CA GLY A 55 -1.63 9.31 10.06
C GLY A 55 -1.37 7.99 10.78
N LEU A 56 -0.99 6.94 10.06
CA LEU A 56 -0.67 5.63 10.62
C LEU A 56 0.50 5.71 11.61
N VAL A 57 1.61 6.35 11.25
CA VAL A 57 2.79 6.46 12.12
C VAL A 57 2.45 7.25 13.38
N VAL A 58 1.81 8.41 13.25
CA VAL A 58 1.48 9.27 14.40
C VAL A 58 0.45 8.58 15.31
N VAL A 59 -0.59 7.96 14.75
CA VAL A 59 -1.57 7.17 15.53
C VAL A 59 -0.89 5.99 16.21
N SER A 60 0.02 5.29 15.55
CA SER A 60 0.73 4.15 16.13
C SER A 60 1.57 4.52 17.36
N VAL A 61 2.12 5.74 17.39
CA VAL A 61 2.85 6.27 18.54
C VAL A 61 1.90 6.76 19.63
N LEU A 62 0.89 7.57 19.26
CA LEU A 62 0.02 8.24 20.22
C LEU A 62 -1.04 7.32 20.85
N ASP A 63 -1.45 6.26 20.14
CA ASP A 63 -2.48 5.31 20.56
C ASP A 63 -1.91 3.89 20.68
N PHE A 64 -0.61 3.76 20.95
CA PHE A 64 0.05 2.47 21.13
C PHE A 64 -0.64 1.67 22.23
N ARG A 65 -1.09 0.46 21.91
CA ARG A 65 -1.91 -0.43 22.76
C ARG A 65 -3.26 0.16 23.19
N GLY A 66 -3.82 1.09 22.42
CA GLY A 66 -5.12 1.70 22.67
C GLY A 66 -6.29 0.70 22.69
N ALA A 67 -6.13 -0.50 22.09
CA ALA A 67 -7.13 -1.57 22.15
C ALA A 67 -7.11 -2.39 23.46
N GLY A 68 -6.18 -2.09 24.38
CA GLY A 68 -6.08 -2.72 25.69
C GLY A 68 -4.83 -3.61 25.87
N PRO A 69 -4.81 -4.45 26.91
CA PRO A 69 -3.69 -5.34 27.16
C PRO A 69 -3.53 -6.39 26.05
N ALA A 70 -2.36 -6.42 25.42
CA ALA A 70 -1.94 -7.49 24.50
C ALA A 70 -0.95 -8.43 25.19
N GLY A 71 -1.05 -9.72 24.88
CA GLY A 71 -0.09 -10.73 25.33
C GLY A 71 1.26 -10.59 24.63
N ALA A 72 2.35 -11.02 25.27
CA ALA A 72 3.70 -10.87 24.72
C ALA A 72 3.90 -11.52 23.34
N TRP A 73 3.09 -12.52 23.00
CA TRP A 73 3.09 -13.19 21.69
C TRP A 73 2.91 -12.22 20.52
N THR A 74 2.22 -11.09 20.71
CA THR A 74 2.02 -10.11 19.65
C THR A 74 3.33 -9.45 19.22
N TYR A 75 4.29 -9.31 20.13
CA TYR A 75 5.63 -8.80 19.80
C TYR A 75 6.50 -9.87 19.15
N TRP A 76 6.47 -11.09 19.68
CA TRP A 76 7.25 -12.22 19.16
C TRP A 76 6.89 -12.56 17.71
N LEU A 77 5.62 -12.41 17.32
CA LEU A 77 5.18 -12.58 15.94
C LEU A 77 5.21 -11.26 15.17
N GLY A 78 4.73 -10.18 15.76
CA GLY A 78 4.51 -8.91 15.07
C GLY A 78 5.81 -8.25 14.61
N ILE A 79 6.86 -8.26 15.44
CA ILE A 79 8.14 -7.64 15.09
C ILE A 79 8.79 -8.35 13.89
N PRO A 80 8.97 -9.69 13.88
CA PRO A 80 9.50 -10.37 12.71
C PRO A 80 8.67 -10.16 11.45
N LEU A 81 7.33 -10.21 11.54
CA LEU A 81 6.46 -9.99 10.39
C LEU A 81 6.59 -8.58 9.83
N ALA A 82 6.63 -7.56 10.69
CA ALA A 82 6.81 -6.17 10.30
C ALA A 82 8.17 -5.95 9.62
N LEU A 83 9.26 -6.45 10.23
CA LEU A 83 10.61 -6.29 9.71
C LEU A 83 10.81 -7.02 8.38
N LEU A 84 10.36 -8.28 8.28
CA LEU A 84 10.47 -9.05 7.06
C LEU A 84 9.59 -8.47 5.96
N GLY A 85 8.32 -8.17 6.26
CA GLY A 85 7.39 -7.67 5.26
C GLY A 85 7.76 -6.30 4.72
N ILE A 86 7.96 -5.31 5.60
CA ILE A 86 8.32 -3.95 5.20
C ILE A 86 9.76 -3.89 4.67
N GLY A 87 10.69 -4.61 5.28
CA GLY A 87 12.08 -4.68 4.83
C GLY A 87 12.21 -5.28 3.43
N LEU A 88 11.50 -6.39 3.15
CA LEU A 88 11.44 -6.96 1.80
C LEU A 88 10.71 -6.04 0.83
N ALA A 89 9.62 -5.37 1.23
CA ALA A 89 8.93 -4.41 0.37
C ALA A 89 9.89 -3.32 -0.12
N PHE A 90 10.69 -2.74 0.78
CA PHE A 90 11.72 -1.76 0.41
C PHE A 90 12.77 -2.38 -0.51
N ALA A 91 13.35 -3.54 -0.15
CA ALA A 91 14.39 -4.18 -0.95
C ALA A 91 13.91 -4.49 -2.38
N ILE A 92 12.70 -5.00 -2.54
CA ILE A 92 12.11 -5.30 -3.84
C ILE A 92 11.80 -4.01 -4.61
N THR A 93 11.30 -2.97 -3.94
CA THR A 93 11.06 -1.65 -4.56
C THR A 93 12.35 -1.03 -5.11
N PHE A 94 13.46 -1.14 -4.37
CA PHE A 94 14.77 -0.70 -4.85
C PHE A 94 15.24 -1.47 -6.09
N GLN A 95 14.95 -2.78 -6.18
CA GLN A 95 15.27 -3.60 -7.34
C GLN A 95 14.37 -3.32 -8.55
N LEU A 96 13.09 -3.01 -8.32
CA LEU A 96 12.15 -2.60 -9.37
C LEU A 96 12.60 -1.27 -9.99
N GLY A 97 12.94 -0.30 -9.14
CA GLY A 97 13.23 1.06 -9.54
C GLY A 97 12.09 2.00 -9.16
N TRP A 98 12.44 3.21 -8.69
CA TRP A 98 11.46 4.13 -8.10
C TRP A 98 10.41 4.62 -9.10
N ARG A 99 10.78 4.75 -10.39
CA ARG A 99 9.88 5.23 -11.44
C ARG A 99 8.78 4.22 -11.74
N ASP A 100 9.14 2.95 -11.92
CA ASP A 100 8.17 1.87 -12.13
C ASP A 100 7.26 1.68 -10.90
N ALA A 101 7.83 1.79 -9.69
CA ALA A 101 7.03 1.81 -8.45
C ALA A 101 6.06 3.01 -8.35
N HIS A 102 6.26 4.06 -9.16
CA HIS A 102 5.38 5.22 -9.25
C HIS A 102 4.40 5.17 -10.44
N GLY A 103 4.26 4.01 -11.08
CA GLY A 103 3.31 3.79 -12.16
C GLY A 103 3.81 4.28 -13.52
N GLU A 104 5.13 4.32 -13.72
CA GLU A 104 5.73 4.51 -15.05
C GLU A 104 6.02 3.15 -15.72
N ALA A 105 6.11 3.14 -17.05
CA ALA A 105 6.46 1.96 -17.84
C ALA A 105 7.89 2.06 -18.37
N GLN A 106 8.92 1.79 -17.54
CA GLN A 106 10.33 1.80 -17.97
C GLN A 106 10.83 0.41 -18.42
N GLY A 107 10.00 -0.63 -18.31
CA GLY A 107 10.28 -1.99 -18.77
C GLY A 107 9.68 -3.05 -17.86
N LEU A 108 9.32 -4.20 -18.43
CA LEU A 108 8.72 -5.30 -17.68
C LEU A 108 9.79 -6.09 -16.90
N LYS A 109 9.55 -6.30 -15.60
CA LYS A 109 10.41 -7.14 -14.74
C LYS A 109 9.76 -8.51 -14.53
N THR A 110 10.44 -9.56 -14.98
CA THR A 110 9.98 -10.97 -14.81
C THR A 110 10.95 -11.83 -13.98
N GLY A 111 12.16 -11.33 -13.71
CA GLY A 111 13.18 -12.02 -12.93
C GLY A 111 13.09 -11.78 -11.41
N GLY A 112 13.99 -12.40 -10.65
CA GLY A 112 14.11 -12.17 -9.20
C GLY A 112 12.83 -12.53 -8.45
N TRP A 113 12.26 -11.60 -7.70
CA TRP A 113 11.00 -11.77 -6.97
C TRP A 113 9.77 -11.86 -7.89
N TYR A 114 9.84 -11.25 -9.07
CA TYR A 114 8.75 -11.21 -10.05
C TYR A 114 8.51 -12.56 -10.74
N ARG A 115 9.41 -13.54 -10.56
CA ARG A 115 9.19 -14.93 -11.01
C ARG A 115 8.22 -15.71 -10.14
N PHE A 116 8.02 -15.28 -8.89
CA PHE A 116 7.18 -15.97 -7.90
C PHE A 116 5.79 -15.35 -7.78
N SER A 117 5.69 -14.05 -8.03
CA SER A 117 4.43 -13.30 -8.02
C SER A 117 4.57 -12.12 -8.98
N ARG A 118 3.49 -11.76 -9.68
CA ARG A 118 3.44 -10.53 -10.49
C ARG A 118 3.51 -9.27 -9.62
N ASN A 119 3.11 -9.37 -8.36
CA ASN A 119 2.98 -8.25 -7.43
C ASN A 119 3.67 -8.54 -6.07
N PRO A 120 4.98 -8.85 -6.06
CA PRO A 120 5.65 -9.35 -4.87
C PRO A 120 5.73 -8.30 -3.75
N ILE A 121 5.87 -7.02 -4.12
CA ILE A 121 5.88 -5.89 -3.16
C ILE A 121 4.59 -5.86 -2.35
N TYR A 122 3.43 -6.03 -3.01
CA TYR A 122 2.14 -6.01 -2.33
C TYR A 122 1.98 -7.17 -1.36
N VAL A 123 2.36 -8.38 -1.80
CA VAL A 123 2.31 -9.59 -0.97
C VAL A 123 3.13 -9.41 0.31
N VAL A 124 4.39 -9.02 0.20
CA VAL A 124 5.25 -8.87 1.39
C VAL A 124 4.83 -7.67 2.25
N THR A 125 4.30 -6.61 1.65
CA THR A 125 3.77 -5.47 2.40
C THR A 125 2.58 -5.89 3.26
N LEU A 126 1.63 -6.67 2.73
CA LEU A 126 0.49 -7.17 3.49
C LEU A 126 0.93 -7.97 4.73
N VAL A 127 1.98 -8.79 4.60
CA VAL A 127 2.61 -9.48 5.75
C VAL A 127 3.18 -8.47 6.76
N GLY A 128 3.84 -7.43 6.27
CA GLY A 128 4.34 -6.33 7.11
C GLY A 128 3.24 -5.60 7.87
N LEU A 129 2.10 -5.32 7.21
CA LEU A 129 0.95 -4.64 7.82
C LEU A 129 0.36 -5.46 8.96
N LEU A 130 0.28 -6.79 8.82
CA LEU A 130 -0.14 -7.68 9.91
C LEU A 130 0.80 -7.57 11.11
N GLY A 131 2.11 -7.53 10.86
CA GLY A 131 3.12 -7.35 11.90
C GLY A 131 2.97 -6.03 12.64
N VAL A 132 2.82 -4.93 11.90
CA VAL A 132 2.60 -3.59 12.48
C VAL A 132 1.32 -3.58 13.31
N GLY A 133 0.23 -4.16 12.82
CA GLY A 133 -1.02 -4.28 13.57
C GLY A 133 -0.83 -4.98 14.92
N LEU A 134 -0.19 -6.15 14.92
CA LEU A 134 0.07 -6.90 16.16
C LEU A 134 0.91 -6.09 17.18
N VAL A 135 1.94 -5.40 16.72
CA VAL A 135 2.82 -4.61 17.59
C VAL A 135 2.10 -3.40 18.17
N VAL A 136 1.37 -2.66 17.33
CA VAL A 136 0.73 -1.39 17.72
C VAL A 136 -0.51 -1.62 18.57
N HIS A 137 -1.30 -2.66 18.26
CA HIS A 137 -2.50 -3.05 18.99
C HIS A 137 -3.49 -1.89 19.28
N SER A 138 -3.95 -1.23 18.22
CA SER A 138 -4.87 -0.09 18.28
C SER A 138 -5.98 -0.24 17.24
N VAL A 139 -7.23 0.06 17.63
CA VAL A 139 -8.37 0.08 16.70
C VAL A 139 -8.18 1.12 15.60
N TYR A 140 -7.65 2.30 15.93
CA TYR A 140 -7.36 3.33 14.94
C TYR A 140 -6.28 2.89 13.96
N ALA A 141 -5.20 2.27 14.46
CA ALA A 141 -4.16 1.73 13.59
C ALA A 141 -4.68 0.61 12.68
N TYR A 142 -5.52 -0.29 13.20
CA TYR A 142 -6.12 -1.37 12.40
C TYR A 142 -6.94 -0.84 11.22
N LEU A 143 -7.73 0.21 11.42
CA LEU A 143 -8.53 0.80 10.36
C LEU A 143 -7.65 1.45 9.27
N LEU A 144 -6.56 2.12 9.65
CA LEU A 144 -5.62 2.70 8.68
C LEU A 144 -4.84 1.62 7.91
N LEU A 145 -4.38 0.58 8.62
CA LEU A 145 -3.73 -0.59 8.01
C LEU A 145 -4.68 -1.33 7.07
N PHE A 146 -5.97 -1.45 7.43
CA PHE A 146 -6.99 -2.05 6.58
C PHE A 146 -7.16 -1.25 5.27
N LEU A 147 -7.21 0.08 5.33
CA LEU A 147 -7.30 0.90 4.12
C LEU A 147 -6.07 0.76 3.21
N TRP A 148 -4.88 0.70 3.79
CA TRP A 148 -3.66 0.42 3.02
C TRP A 148 -3.70 -0.98 2.40
N ALA A 149 -4.08 -2.01 3.17
CA ALA A 149 -4.22 -3.36 2.66
C ALA A 149 -5.25 -3.44 1.53
N ALA A 150 -6.42 -2.81 1.68
CA ALA A 150 -7.45 -2.74 0.65
C ALA A 150 -6.94 -2.07 -0.63
N LEU A 151 -6.19 -0.97 -0.53
CA LEU A 151 -5.55 -0.33 -1.68
C LEU A 151 -4.63 -1.32 -2.42
N TYR A 152 -3.81 -2.08 -1.70
CA TYR A 152 -2.87 -3.04 -2.28
C TYR A 152 -3.53 -4.30 -2.82
N LEU A 153 -4.70 -4.67 -2.31
CA LEU A 153 -5.52 -5.75 -2.87
C LEU A 153 -6.23 -5.31 -4.15
N VAL A 154 -6.60 -4.02 -4.26
CA VAL A 154 -7.24 -3.46 -5.46
C VAL A 154 -6.23 -3.18 -6.57
N ALA A 155 -5.01 -2.75 -6.22
CA ALA A 155 -4.00 -2.30 -7.18
C ALA A 155 -3.74 -3.29 -8.34
N PRO A 156 -3.55 -4.61 -8.13
CA PRO A 156 -3.35 -5.56 -9.22
C PRO A 156 -4.45 -5.54 -10.28
N PHE A 157 -5.72 -5.42 -9.87
CA PHE A 157 -6.85 -5.41 -10.81
C PHE A 157 -6.85 -4.18 -11.73
N LEU A 158 -6.18 -3.11 -11.32
CA LEU A 158 -5.98 -1.91 -12.13
C LEU A 158 -4.67 -1.97 -12.94
N GLU A 159 -3.61 -2.47 -12.31
CA GLU A 159 -2.27 -2.49 -12.89
C GLU A 159 -2.11 -3.56 -13.96
N GLU A 160 -2.61 -4.77 -13.74
CA GLU A 160 -2.37 -5.88 -14.68
C GLU A 160 -2.96 -5.61 -16.08
N PRO A 161 -4.21 -5.12 -16.23
CA PRO A 161 -4.74 -4.76 -17.55
C PRO A 161 -3.96 -3.60 -18.20
N TRP A 162 -3.49 -2.64 -17.39
CA TRP A 162 -2.66 -1.55 -17.89
C TRP A 162 -1.30 -2.05 -18.38
N LEU A 163 -0.64 -2.93 -17.63
CA LEU A 163 0.62 -3.57 -18.02
C LEU A 163 0.45 -4.41 -19.29
N GLU A 164 -0.65 -5.16 -19.41
CA GLU A 164 -0.97 -5.91 -20.62
C GLU A 164 -1.13 -4.98 -21.83
N ALA A 165 -1.76 -3.82 -21.66
CA ALA A 165 -1.89 -2.84 -22.73
C ALA A 165 -0.54 -2.21 -23.15
N GLN A 166 0.42 -2.07 -22.22
CA GLN A 166 1.75 -1.51 -22.52
C GLN A 166 2.69 -2.53 -23.15
N TYR A 167 2.70 -3.77 -22.65
CA TYR A 167 3.72 -4.77 -22.98
C TYR A 167 3.20 -5.95 -23.82
N GLY A 168 1.88 -6.06 -24.01
CA GLY A 168 1.27 -7.04 -24.91
C GLY A 168 1.65 -8.49 -24.59
N ALA A 169 2.19 -9.20 -25.58
CA ALA A 169 2.54 -10.61 -25.47
C ALA A 169 3.65 -10.89 -24.44
N ASP A 170 4.53 -9.91 -24.16
CA ASP A 170 5.60 -10.08 -23.17
C ASP A 170 5.06 -10.15 -21.73
N TYR A 171 3.83 -9.67 -21.50
CA TYR A 171 3.19 -9.66 -20.18
C TYR A 171 2.29 -10.87 -19.90
N ARG A 172 1.69 -11.47 -20.93
CA ARG A 172 0.75 -12.59 -20.77
C ARG A 172 1.45 -13.87 -20.32
#